data_AF-A0A6L8VGS7-F1
#
_entry.id   AF-A0A6L8VGS7-F1
#
_cell.length_a   1.000
_cell.length_b   1.000
_cell.length_c   1.000
_cell.angle_alpha   90.00
_cell.angle_beta   90.00
_cell.angle_gamma   90.00
#
_symmetry.space_group_name_H-M   'P 1'
#
loop_
_entity.id
_entity.type
_entity.pdbx_description
1 polymer ?
#
loop_
_entity_poly.entity_id
_entity_poly.type
_entity_poly.pdbx_seq_one_letter_code
_entity_poly.pdbx_strand_id
1 'polypeptide(L)'
;MFSRYKKPTAPGAVPMAPAAKVQAAPAAPASAGQQQRPTVTRKADPQAQQPPAQAIAADKEKKRKEKLSELKVQLHKRLLDDLNLSALEHATEADLRQEISAITTEALEEMSVVLNKDERFTLVQELYDEVMGLGPLEPLLKDDSVNDILVNGPQQIFVERGGKLTLTDITFKDERHLLRIIDKIVSAVGRRVDESNPYVDARLADGSRFNAMVPPVAVDGSLVSIRKFKKEKLAIDDLVRFGAFTEEMAAYLQAAVSTRLNVIVSGGTGSGKTTTLNALSSFIDNSERILTIEDTAELQLQQVHVGRMESRPPNVEGKGAVTQRDCLRNALRMRPDRIIVGETRGEEVIDMLQAMNTGHDGSMTTIHANSARDGISRLENMVAMAGIEMPIKAVRSQIAAAVNLIVQASRLQDGSRRMVSITEITGMEGDVISMQEIFRFERLGMEPSGKIIGRFTATGIRSHYAERFRQWGYDLPASIYEPAV
;
A
#
# COMPACT_ATOMS: atom_id res chain seq x y z
N MET A 1 2.32 22.94 8.95
CA MET A 1 3.52 23.80 9.12
C MET A 1 3.88 24.67 7.90
N PHE A 2 3.14 24.63 6.78
CA PHE A 2 3.54 25.26 5.50
C PHE A 2 3.13 26.73 5.29
N SER A 3 2.72 27.43 6.36
CA SER A 3 2.37 28.86 6.28
C SER A 3 3.56 29.74 5.89
N ARG A 4 4.80 29.25 5.94
CA ARG A 4 6.01 30.02 5.59
C ARG A 4 6.11 30.37 4.10
N TYR A 5 5.39 29.65 3.24
CA TYR A 5 5.32 29.94 1.80
C TYR A 5 4.10 30.80 1.41
N LYS A 6 3.28 31.19 2.39
CA LYS A 6 2.25 32.23 2.27
C LYS A 6 2.72 33.49 2.99
N LYS A 7 2.70 34.62 2.29
CA LYS A 7 3.27 35.92 2.69
C LYS A 7 2.90 36.35 4.12
N PRO A 8 3.88 36.67 4.99
CA PRO A 8 3.69 37.60 6.10
C PRO A 8 4.57 38.86 5.96
N THR A 9 4.08 39.97 6.50
CA THR A 9 4.67 41.32 6.54
C THR A 9 5.96 41.41 7.36
N ALA A 10 6.96 42.13 6.85
CA ALA A 10 8.25 42.46 7.47
C ALA A 10 8.14 43.67 8.43
N PRO A 11 9.19 44.15 9.18
CA PRO A 11 10.63 43.78 9.11
C PRO A 11 11.42 43.73 10.45
N GLY A 12 12.72 43.38 10.38
CA GLY A 12 13.74 43.74 11.38
C GLY A 12 15.05 42.94 11.35
N ALA A 13 16.12 43.50 10.75
CA ALA A 13 17.52 43.03 10.76
C ALA A 13 18.22 43.30 12.12
N VAL A 14 19.38 42.78 12.55
CA VAL A 14 20.79 42.79 12.02
C VAL A 14 21.68 41.86 12.95
N PRO A 15 23.05 41.78 12.89
CA PRO A 15 24.00 41.02 12.04
C PRO A 15 24.87 39.91 12.72
N MET A 16 25.63 39.21 11.86
CA MET A 16 26.76 38.26 12.06
C MET A 16 28.07 38.80 12.70
N ALA A 17 28.91 37.88 13.21
CA ALA A 17 30.40 37.94 13.20
C ALA A 17 31.03 36.53 13.46
N PRO A 18 32.34 36.25 13.19
CA PRO A 18 32.74 35.10 12.33
C PRO A 18 33.80 34.09 12.88
N ALA A 19 33.87 32.95 12.16
CA ALA A 19 35.01 32.10 11.73
C ALA A 19 36.26 31.82 12.61
N ALA A 20 36.66 30.53 12.62
CA ALA A 20 38.07 30.11 12.73
C ALA A 20 38.37 28.88 11.84
N LYS A 21 39.45 28.98 11.06
CA LYS A 21 40.04 27.99 10.14
C LYS A 21 41.05 27.12 10.88
N VAL A 22 41.23 25.85 10.48
CA VAL A 22 42.53 25.17 10.57
C VAL A 22 42.80 24.39 9.28
N GLN A 23 44.05 24.53 8.81
CA GLN A 23 44.62 24.13 7.53
C GLN A 23 45.03 22.65 7.47
N ALA A 24 45.17 22.18 6.23
CA ALA A 24 45.66 20.89 5.79
C ALA A 24 47.17 20.89 5.46
N ALA A 25 47.73 19.67 5.25
CA ALA A 25 48.74 19.22 4.25
C ALA A 25 49.84 18.32 4.88
N PRO A 26 50.62 17.51 4.10
CA PRO A 26 50.52 17.06 2.70
C PRO A 26 50.71 15.52 2.51
N ALA A 27 50.86 15.09 1.25
CA ALA A 27 50.73 13.73 0.72
C ALA A 27 52.04 13.08 0.17
N ALA A 28 51.94 11.75 -0.05
CA ALA A 28 52.57 10.91 -1.11
C ALA A 28 54.07 10.51 -0.98
N PRO A 29 54.58 9.42 -1.64
CA PRO A 29 54.05 8.72 -2.83
C PRO A 29 54.11 7.16 -2.82
N ALA A 30 53.72 6.60 -3.97
CA ALA A 30 53.32 5.23 -4.31
C ALA A 30 54.44 4.20 -4.57
N SER A 31 54.07 2.91 -4.57
CA SER A 31 54.54 1.93 -5.57
C SER A 31 53.58 0.73 -5.70
N ALA A 32 53.58 0.15 -6.90
CA ALA A 32 52.60 -0.77 -7.44
C ALA A 32 52.99 -2.24 -7.26
N GLY A 33 52.00 -3.14 -7.32
CA GLY A 33 52.27 -4.53 -7.68
C GLY A 33 51.27 -5.57 -7.18
N GLN A 34 50.64 -6.23 -8.16
CA GLN A 34 50.10 -7.60 -8.13
C GLN A 34 48.67 -7.82 -7.63
N GLN A 35 47.81 -7.99 -8.64
CA GLN A 35 46.50 -8.60 -8.61
C GLN A 35 46.57 -10.04 -8.06
N GLN A 36 45.78 -10.34 -7.04
CA GLN A 36 45.32 -11.69 -6.75
C GLN A 36 43.81 -11.65 -6.50
N ARG A 37 43.07 -12.44 -7.30
CA ARG A 37 41.65 -12.72 -7.10
C ARG A 37 41.48 -13.54 -5.82
N PRO A 38 40.75 -13.08 -4.80
CA PRO A 38 40.43 -13.95 -3.67
C PRO A 38 39.28 -14.88 -4.05
N THR A 39 39.61 -16.17 -4.15
CA THR A 39 38.70 -17.31 -4.12
C THR A 39 37.89 -17.27 -2.82
N VAL A 40 36.57 -17.10 -2.93
CA VAL A 40 35.66 -17.20 -1.79
C VAL A 40 35.50 -18.68 -1.43
N THR A 41 36.37 -19.19 -0.57
CA THR A 41 36.15 -20.44 0.15
C THR A 41 35.10 -20.20 1.22
N ARG A 42 33.89 -20.76 1.05
CA ARG A 42 32.92 -20.90 2.14
C ARG A 42 33.56 -21.81 3.19
N LYS A 43 34.05 -21.22 4.28
CA LYS A 43 34.27 -21.95 5.53
C LYS A 43 32.90 -22.41 6.03
N ALA A 44 32.71 -23.72 6.13
CA ALA A 44 31.63 -24.29 6.91
C ALA A 44 31.91 -23.97 8.38
N ASP A 45 30.99 -23.28 9.04
CA ASP A 45 31.03 -23.13 10.48
C ASP A 45 30.86 -24.52 11.14
N PRO A 46 31.66 -24.86 12.16
CA PRO A 46 31.41 -26.04 12.95
C PRO A 46 30.08 -25.88 13.70
N GLN A 47 29.17 -26.83 13.50
CA GLN A 47 27.92 -26.95 14.24
C GLN A 47 28.20 -26.87 15.74
N ALA A 48 27.82 -25.75 16.35
CA ALA A 48 27.68 -25.64 17.78
C ALA A 48 26.52 -26.56 18.19
N GLN A 49 26.85 -27.71 18.78
CA GLN A 49 25.88 -28.57 19.42
C GLN A 49 25.18 -27.78 20.53
N GLN A 50 23.92 -27.42 20.31
CA GLN A 50 23.06 -26.90 21.35
C GLN A 50 22.83 -27.98 22.41
N PRO A 51 22.85 -27.65 23.71
CA PRO A 51 22.57 -28.61 24.75
C PRO A 51 21.13 -29.13 24.65
N PRO A 52 20.87 -30.42 24.96
CA PRO A 52 19.58 -31.11 24.74
C PRO A 52 18.37 -30.56 25.53
N ALA A 53 18.53 -29.47 26.28
CA ALA A 53 17.48 -28.84 27.07
C ALA A 53 16.47 -28.01 26.24
N GLN A 54 16.87 -27.46 25.07
CA GLN A 54 15.97 -26.66 24.22
C GLN A 54 15.01 -27.52 23.39
N ALA A 55 15.40 -28.74 23.01
CA ALA A 55 14.56 -29.65 22.23
C ALA A 55 13.37 -30.22 23.03
N ILE A 56 13.52 -30.39 24.35
CA ILE A 56 12.48 -30.98 25.22
C ILE A 56 11.39 -29.95 25.57
N ALA A 57 11.76 -28.68 25.74
CA ALA A 57 10.80 -27.59 26.00
C ALA A 57 9.92 -27.31 24.77
N ALA A 58 10.53 -27.29 23.57
CA ALA A 58 9.81 -27.12 22.31
C ALA A 58 8.82 -28.27 22.03
N ASP A 59 9.19 -29.52 22.38
CA ASP A 59 8.33 -30.69 22.18
C ASP A 59 7.13 -30.73 23.15
N LYS A 60 7.30 -30.25 24.40
CA LYS A 60 6.19 -30.10 25.35
C LYS A 60 5.21 -29.01 24.93
N GLU A 61 5.72 -27.89 24.43
CA GLU A 61 4.88 -26.77 23.98
C GLU A 61 4.10 -27.14 22.72
N LYS A 62 4.73 -27.85 21.78
CA LYS A 62 4.07 -28.40 20.59
C LYS A 62 2.94 -29.37 20.94
N LYS A 63 3.20 -30.36 21.81
CA LYS A 63 2.18 -31.31 22.29
C LYS A 63 1.03 -30.62 23.03
N ARG A 64 1.31 -29.53 23.76
CA ARG A 64 0.28 -28.74 24.43
C ARG A 64 -0.59 -27.99 23.42
N LYS A 65 0.00 -27.38 22.38
CA LYS A 65 -0.74 -26.74 21.28
C LYS A 65 -1.61 -27.75 20.51
N GLU A 66 -1.09 -28.95 20.24
CA GLU A 66 -1.85 -30.03 19.58
C GLU A 66 -3.08 -30.44 20.41
N LYS A 67 -2.92 -30.67 21.72
CA LYS A 67 -4.05 -30.98 22.61
C LYS A 67 -5.10 -29.87 22.69
N LEU A 68 -4.66 -28.60 22.73
CA LEU A 68 -5.57 -27.45 22.69
C LEU A 68 -6.33 -27.37 21.36
N SER A 69 -5.67 -27.70 20.25
CA SER A 69 -6.31 -27.76 18.93
C SER A 69 -7.37 -28.88 18.87
N GLU A 70 -7.05 -30.07 19.38
CA GLU A 70 -8.02 -31.18 19.47
C GLU A 70 -9.23 -30.83 20.33
N LEU A 71 -9.00 -30.20 21.49
CA LEU A 71 -10.03 -29.72 22.39
C LEU A 71 -10.97 -28.72 21.69
N LYS A 72 -10.41 -27.75 20.95
CA LYS A 72 -11.19 -26.78 20.17
C LYS A 72 -12.11 -27.47 19.16
N VAL A 73 -11.61 -28.48 18.47
CA VAL A 73 -12.41 -29.21 17.46
C VAL A 73 -13.61 -29.90 18.10
N GLN A 74 -13.42 -30.52 19.27
CA GLN A 74 -14.49 -31.18 20.00
C GLN A 74 -15.52 -30.17 20.52
N LEU A 75 -15.05 -29.07 21.10
CA LEU A 75 -15.91 -27.99 21.60
C LEU A 75 -16.69 -27.29 20.48
N HIS A 76 -16.07 -27.02 19.33
CA HIS A 76 -16.77 -26.44 18.20
C HIS A 76 -17.86 -27.36 17.64
N LYS A 77 -17.60 -28.69 17.60
CA LYS A 77 -18.63 -29.65 17.19
C LYS A 77 -19.81 -29.63 18.18
N ARG A 78 -19.52 -29.66 19.48
CA ARG A 78 -20.54 -29.59 20.53
C ARG A 78 -21.35 -28.31 20.47
N LEU A 79 -20.68 -27.17 20.24
CA LEU A 79 -21.34 -25.88 20.05
C LEU A 79 -22.29 -25.90 18.86
N LEU A 80 -21.93 -26.50 17.73
CA LEU A 80 -22.84 -26.61 16.58
C LEU A 80 -24.05 -27.53 16.84
N ASP A 81 -23.88 -28.56 17.68
CA ASP A 81 -24.94 -29.49 18.03
C ASP A 81 -25.93 -28.87 19.06
N ASP A 82 -25.43 -28.03 19.96
CA ASP A 82 -26.19 -27.45 21.08
C ASP A 82 -26.71 -26.03 20.81
N LEU A 83 -26.03 -25.23 19.97
CA LEU A 83 -26.50 -23.89 19.61
C LEU A 83 -27.66 -23.98 18.62
N ASN A 84 -28.78 -23.39 19.02
CA ASN A 84 -29.92 -23.25 18.13
C ASN A 84 -29.64 -22.15 17.09
N LEU A 85 -29.27 -22.56 15.87
CA LEU A 85 -28.95 -21.65 14.75
C LEU A 85 -30.01 -20.57 14.49
N SER A 86 -31.28 -20.85 14.80
CA SER A 86 -32.40 -19.90 14.65
C SER A 86 -32.44 -18.78 15.69
N ALA A 87 -31.78 -18.95 16.86
CA ALA A 87 -31.69 -17.93 17.91
C ALA A 87 -30.50 -16.97 17.71
N LEU A 88 -29.50 -17.38 16.91
CA LEU A 88 -28.29 -16.60 16.64
C LEU A 88 -28.54 -15.29 15.85
N GLU A 89 -29.59 -15.24 15.03
CA GLU A 89 -29.88 -14.07 14.17
C GLU A 89 -30.38 -12.83 14.94
N HIS A 90 -30.85 -13.00 16.18
CA HIS A 90 -31.42 -11.90 16.98
C HIS A 90 -30.76 -11.72 18.35
N ALA A 91 -29.84 -12.61 18.73
CA ALA A 91 -29.12 -12.53 19.99
C ALA A 91 -28.10 -11.39 19.99
N THR A 92 -27.93 -10.73 21.13
CA THR A 92 -26.88 -9.72 21.28
C THR A 92 -25.52 -10.40 21.40
N GLU A 93 -24.43 -9.70 21.07
CA GLU A 93 -23.07 -10.24 21.22
C GLU A 93 -22.79 -10.71 22.67
N ALA A 94 -23.34 -10.01 23.66
CA ALA A 94 -23.17 -10.36 25.06
C ALA A 94 -23.85 -11.70 25.42
N ASP A 95 -25.07 -11.91 24.93
CA ASP A 95 -25.85 -13.13 25.21
C ASP A 95 -25.18 -14.35 24.55
N LEU A 96 -24.72 -14.20 23.31
CA LEU A 96 -24.02 -15.25 22.58
C LEU A 96 -22.74 -15.68 23.29
N ARG A 97 -21.95 -14.70 23.75
CA ARG A 97 -20.71 -14.97 24.49
C ARG A 97 -20.98 -15.69 25.80
N GLN A 98 -22.07 -15.35 26.49
CA GLN A 98 -22.49 -16.04 27.71
C GLN A 98 -22.90 -17.49 27.43
N GLU A 99 -23.68 -17.72 26.38
CA GLU A 99 -24.12 -19.06 25.98
C GLU A 99 -22.96 -19.95 25.54
N ILE A 100 -22.07 -19.44 24.67
CA ILE A 100 -20.84 -20.15 24.28
C ILE A 100 -19.98 -20.44 25.51
N SER A 101 -19.84 -19.48 26.42
CA SER A 101 -19.10 -19.69 27.67
C SER A 101 -19.75 -20.78 28.52
N ALA A 102 -21.09 -20.83 28.64
CA ALA A 102 -21.80 -21.84 29.41
C ALA A 102 -21.56 -23.24 28.85
N ILE A 103 -21.81 -23.45 27.54
CA ILE A 103 -21.59 -24.73 26.84
C ILE A 103 -20.12 -25.16 26.95
N THR A 104 -19.19 -24.21 26.78
CA THR A 104 -17.74 -24.50 26.92
C THR A 104 -17.40 -24.97 28.34
N THR A 105 -18.07 -24.45 29.37
CA THR A 105 -17.83 -24.84 30.77
C THR A 105 -18.25 -26.28 31.01
N GLU A 106 -19.48 -26.60 30.62
CA GLU A 106 -20.07 -27.93 30.79
C GLU A 106 -19.23 -28.98 30.06
N ALA A 107 -18.84 -28.70 28.81
CA ALA A 107 -17.99 -29.60 28.04
C ALA A 107 -16.58 -29.77 28.64
N LEU A 108 -15.97 -28.72 29.20
CA LEU A 108 -14.67 -28.84 29.88
C LEU A 108 -14.76 -29.68 31.15
N GLU A 109 -15.86 -29.56 31.92
CA GLU A 109 -16.12 -30.36 33.11
C GLU A 109 -16.29 -31.84 32.75
N GLU A 110 -17.10 -32.16 31.73
CA GLU A 110 -17.29 -33.53 31.23
C GLU A 110 -15.97 -34.17 30.77
N MET A 111 -15.13 -33.40 30.07
CA MET A 111 -13.84 -33.86 29.57
C MET A 111 -12.75 -33.89 30.64
N SER A 112 -13.04 -33.45 31.88
CA SER A 112 -12.08 -33.32 32.98
C SER A 112 -10.84 -32.48 32.61
N VAL A 113 -11.04 -31.43 31.81
CA VAL A 113 -9.97 -30.53 31.37
C VAL A 113 -9.97 -29.28 32.25
N VAL A 114 -8.85 -29.04 32.93
CA VAL A 114 -8.66 -27.83 33.75
C VAL A 114 -7.84 -26.81 32.97
N LEU A 115 -8.45 -25.67 32.68
CA LEU A 115 -7.81 -24.50 32.10
C LEU A 115 -7.74 -23.38 33.14
N ASN A 116 -6.71 -22.55 33.06
CA ASN A 116 -6.69 -21.32 33.84
C ASN A 116 -7.69 -20.29 33.28
N LYS A 117 -7.89 -19.20 34.02
CA LYS A 117 -8.88 -18.17 33.65
C LYS A 117 -8.60 -17.54 32.28
N ASP A 118 -7.33 -17.29 31.98
CA ASP A 118 -6.92 -16.63 30.73
C ASP A 118 -7.07 -17.60 29.54
N GLU A 119 -6.65 -18.86 29.69
CA GLU A 119 -6.82 -19.91 28.69
C GLU A 119 -8.28 -20.15 28.34
N ARG A 120 -9.15 -20.18 29.35
CA ARG A 120 -10.59 -20.32 29.15
C ARG A 120 -11.18 -19.11 28.43
N PHE A 121 -10.74 -17.90 28.78
CA PHE A 121 -11.17 -16.68 28.10
C PHE A 121 -10.74 -16.68 26.62
N THR A 122 -9.49 -17.03 26.34
CA THR A 122 -8.98 -17.18 24.96
C THR A 122 -9.78 -18.22 24.18
N LEU A 123 -10.03 -19.39 24.77
CA LEU A 123 -10.80 -20.46 24.12
C LEU A 123 -12.23 -20.03 23.78
N VAL A 124 -12.93 -19.37 24.71
CA VAL A 124 -14.28 -18.83 24.46
C VAL A 124 -14.25 -17.77 23.36
N GLN A 125 -13.26 -16.89 23.34
CA GLN A 125 -13.11 -15.88 22.29
C GLN A 125 -12.86 -16.53 20.92
N GLU A 126 -12.02 -17.56 20.85
CA GLU A 126 -11.74 -18.27 19.60
C GLU A 126 -12.96 -19.04 19.10
N LEU A 127 -13.73 -19.69 19.99
CA LEU A 127 -14.98 -20.36 19.63
C LEU A 127 -16.04 -19.36 19.16
N TYR A 128 -16.12 -18.18 19.78
CA TYR A 128 -16.97 -17.09 19.31
C TYR A 128 -16.56 -16.62 17.92
N ASP A 129 -15.26 -16.41 17.68
CA ASP A 129 -14.73 -15.98 16.38
C ASP A 129 -14.92 -17.06 15.31
N GLU A 130 -14.97 -18.35 15.67
CA GLU A 130 -15.27 -19.47 14.77
C GLU A 130 -16.76 -19.49 14.34
N VAL A 131 -17.68 -19.25 15.28
CA VAL A 131 -19.13 -19.24 15.01
C VAL A 131 -19.53 -17.95 14.28
N MET A 132 -19.16 -16.79 14.82
CA MET A 132 -19.63 -15.49 14.32
C MET A 132 -18.65 -14.82 13.36
N GLY A 133 -17.35 -14.93 13.61
CA GLY A 133 -16.28 -14.26 12.85
C GLY A 133 -15.71 -15.09 11.69
N LEU A 134 -14.44 -14.81 11.37
CA LEU A 134 -13.67 -15.49 10.33
C LEU A 134 -12.69 -16.54 10.91
N GLY A 135 -13.02 -17.09 12.07
CA GLY A 135 -12.27 -18.17 12.73
C GLY A 135 -10.81 -17.78 13.00
N PRO A 136 -9.82 -18.60 12.57
CA PRO A 136 -8.40 -18.33 12.82
C PRO A 136 -7.88 -17.00 12.27
N LEU A 137 -8.56 -16.38 11.30
CA LEU A 137 -8.15 -15.10 10.72
C LEU A 137 -8.51 -13.89 11.59
N GLU A 138 -9.48 -14.02 12.48
CA GLU A 138 -10.04 -12.91 13.25
C GLU A 138 -9.00 -12.16 14.10
N PRO A 139 -8.07 -12.83 14.82
CA PRO A 139 -7.02 -12.14 15.58
C PRO A 139 -6.07 -11.35 14.67
N LEU A 140 -5.77 -11.87 13.49
CA LEU A 140 -4.88 -11.20 12.51
C LEU A 140 -5.56 -9.98 11.88
N LEU A 141 -6.87 -10.08 11.63
CA LEU A 141 -7.68 -8.98 11.12
C LEU A 141 -7.82 -7.86 12.16
N LYS A 142 -7.92 -8.19 13.45
CA LYS A 142 -7.97 -7.20 14.55
C LYS A 142 -6.62 -6.54 14.86
N ASP A 143 -5.50 -7.14 14.48
CA ASP A 143 -4.16 -6.62 14.78
C ASP A 143 -3.70 -5.52 13.80
N ASP A 144 -3.76 -4.25 14.22
CA ASP A 144 -3.43 -3.07 13.41
C ASP A 144 -1.99 -3.03 12.87
N SER A 145 -1.07 -3.83 13.42
CA SER A 145 0.30 -3.91 12.90
C SER A 145 0.47 -4.88 11.72
N VAL A 146 -0.55 -5.69 11.41
CA VAL A 146 -0.62 -6.54 10.22
C VAL A 146 -1.17 -5.75 9.03
N ASN A 147 -0.48 -5.82 7.88
CA ASN A 147 -0.91 -5.16 6.64
C ASN A 147 -1.49 -6.15 5.61
N ASP A 148 -0.87 -7.32 5.46
CA ASP A 148 -1.32 -8.38 4.54
C ASP A 148 -1.35 -9.72 5.30
N ILE A 149 -2.32 -10.58 4.98
CA ILE A 149 -2.43 -11.96 5.47
C ILE A 149 -2.44 -12.88 4.24
N LEU A 150 -1.51 -13.84 4.19
CA LEU A 150 -1.37 -14.77 3.08
C LEU A 150 -1.49 -16.20 3.61
N VAL A 151 -2.45 -16.97 3.10
CA VAL A 151 -2.70 -18.36 3.48
C VAL A 151 -2.30 -19.25 2.31
N ASN A 152 -1.36 -20.15 2.55
CA ASN A 152 -0.92 -21.18 1.60
C ASN A 152 -1.38 -22.55 2.13
N GLY A 153 -2.67 -22.85 2.00
CA GLY A 153 -3.29 -24.00 2.63
C GLY A 153 -3.45 -23.85 4.16
N PRO A 154 -4.00 -24.87 4.83
CA PRO A 154 -4.50 -24.74 6.20
C PRO A 154 -3.39 -24.57 7.24
N GLN A 155 -2.16 -24.99 6.96
CA GLN A 155 -1.06 -25.03 7.94
C GLN A 155 -0.03 -23.91 7.77
N GLN A 156 -0.12 -23.07 6.74
CA GLN A 156 0.87 -22.02 6.47
C GLN A 156 0.19 -20.67 6.28
N ILE A 157 0.19 -19.87 7.35
CA ILE A 157 -0.33 -18.50 7.33
C ILE A 157 0.81 -17.52 7.58
N PHE A 158 1.05 -16.64 6.61
CA PHE A 158 2.03 -15.56 6.68
C PHE A 158 1.33 -14.22 6.92
N VAL A 159 2.00 -13.32 7.61
CA VAL A 159 1.57 -11.92 7.76
C VAL A 159 2.69 -10.97 7.38
N GLU A 160 2.31 -9.84 6.79
CA GLU A 160 3.23 -8.72 6.59
C GLU A 160 3.13 -7.77 7.79
N ARG A 161 4.28 -7.51 8.42
CA ARG A 161 4.46 -6.47 9.44
C ARG A 161 5.63 -5.58 9.05
N GLY A 162 5.39 -4.28 8.92
CA GLY A 162 6.44 -3.28 8.66
C GLY A 162 7.31 -3.58 7.43
N GLY A 163 6.72 -4.11 6.35
CA GLY A 163 7.46 -4.48 5.14
C GLY A 163 7.91 -5.95 5.07
N LYS A 164 7.90 -6.68 6.19
CA LYS A 164 8.50 -8.03 6.26
C LYS A 164 7.42 -9.09 6.41
N LEU A 165 7.54 -10.15 5.60
CA LEU A 165 6.69 -11.33 5.70
C LEU A 165 7.23 -12.27 6.78
N THR A 166 6.35 -12.73 7.66
CA THR A 166 6.67 -13.68 8.75
C THR A 166 5.61 -14.77 8.82
N LEU A 167 6.04 -16.02 9.02
CA LEU A 167 5.14 -17.14 9.30
C LEU A 167 4.53 -16.97 10.70
N THR A 168 3.24 -17.25 10.84
CA THR A 168 2.52 -17.19 12.11
C THR A 168 2.38 -18.58 12.74
N ASP A 169 2.02 -18.60 14.03
CA ASP A 169 1.64 -19.83 14.75
C ASP A 169 0.17 -20.22 14.54
N ILE A 170 -0.59 -19.42 13.79
CA ILE A 170 -2.02 -19.62 13.55
C ILE A 170 -2.19 -20.58 12.38
N THR A 171 -3.06 -21.58 12.56
CA THR A 171 -3.39 -22.55 11.53
C THR A 171 -4.89 -22.81 11.50
N PHE A 172 -5.38 -23.23 10.35
CA PHE A 172 -6.67 -23.89 10.23
C PHE A 172 -6.55 -25.35 10.63
N LYS A 173 -7.68 -25.94 11.01
CA LYS A 173 -7.77 -27.37 11.33
C LYS A 173 -7.35 -28.24 10.15
N ASP A 174 -8.00 -28.01 9.00
CA ASP A 174 -7.83 -28.77 7.77
C ASP A 174 -8.32 -27.94 6.58
N GLU A 175 -8.16 -28.47 5.37
CA GLU A 175 -8.59 -27.81 4.13
C GLU A 175 -10.10 -27.53 4.11
N ARG A 176 -10.91 -28.42 4.70
CA ARG A 176 -12.37 -28.25 4.77
C ARG A 176 -12.73 -27.05 5.65
N HIS A 177 -11.99 -26.84 6.74
CA HIS A 177 -12.17 -25.66 7.57
C HIS A 177 -11.84 -24.40 6.78
N LEU A 178 -10.69 -24.32 6.10
CA LEU A 178 -10.35 -23.17 5.28
C LEU A 178 -11.42 -22.86 4.22
N LEU A 179 -11.90 -23.89 3.49
CA LEU A 179 -12.96 -23.75 2.49
C LEU A 179 -14.27 -23.21 3.09
N ARG A 180 -14.67 -23.63 4.29
CA ARG A 180 -15.87 -23.09 4.96
C ARG A 180 -15.73 -21.59 5.27
N ILE A 181 -14.55 -21.15 5.71
CA ILE A 181 -14.31 -19.73 5.98
C ILE A 181 -14.31 -18.92 4.67
N ILE A 182 -13.69 -19.45 3.61
CA ILE A 182 -13.76 -18.85 2.27
C ILE A 182 -15.22 -18.71 1.82
N ASP A 183 -16.02 -19.77 1.94
CA ASP A 183 -17.42 -19.77 1.50
C ASP A 183 -18.28 -18.80 2.33
N LYS A 184 -18.04 -18.69 3.64
CA LYS A 184 -18.68 -17.70 4.53
C LYS A 184 -18.40 -16.26 4.08
N ILE A 185 -17.14 -15.94 3.76
CA ILE A 185 -16.73 -14.61 3.27
C ILE A 185 -17.42 -14.29 1.93
N VAL A 186 -17.37 -15.25 1.02
CA VAL A 186 -17.81 -15.09 -0.37
C VAL A 186 -19.35 -15.02 -0.45
N SER A 187 -20.05 -15.79 0.37
CA SER A 187 -21.51 -15.76 0.48
C SER A 187 -22.02 -14.42 1.04
N ALA A 188 -21.31 -13.83 2.02
CA ALA A 188 -21.69 -12.54 2.60
C ALA A 188 -21.65 -11.38 1.58
N VAL A 189 -20.84 -11.51 0.52
CA VAL A 189 -20.76 -10.52 -0.58
C VAL A 189 -21.56 -10.92 -1.83
N GLY A 190 -22.36 -11.97 -1.75
CA GLY A 190 -23.18 -12.45 -2.87
C GLY A 190 -22.37 -13.01 -4.04
N ARG A 191 -21.19 -13.57 -3.77
CA ARG A 191 -20.34 -14.25 -4.75
C ARG A 191 -20.33 -15.76 -4.48
N ARG A 192 -19.70 -16.53 -5.36
CA ARG A 192 -19.51 -17.98 -5.21
C ARG A 192 -18.09 -18.38 -5.62
N VAL A 193 -17.58 -19.43 -4.99
CA VAL A 193 -16.31 -20.06 -5.34
C VAL A 193 -16.46 -21.57 -5.23
N ASP A 194 -16.19 -22.27 -6.33
CA ASP A 194 -16.33 -23.73 -6.45
C ASP A 194 -15.42 -24.25 -7.56
N GLU A 195 -15.45 -25.56 -7.85
CA GLU A 195 -14.60 -26.17 -8.88
C GLU A 195 -14.82 -25.59 -10.29
N SER A 196 -16.01 -25.02 -10.56
CA SER A 196 -16.32 -24.40 -11.85
C SER A 196 -15.82 -22.96 -11.95
N ASN A 197 -15.78 -22.25 -10.81
CA ASN A 197 -15.24 -20.90 -10.66
C ASN A 197 -14.24 -20.88 -9.50
N PRO A 198 -13.01 -21.36 -9.71
CA PRO A 198 -12.07 -21.70 -8.64
C PRO A 198 -11.32 -20.49 -8.08
N TYR A 199 -11.74 -19.26 -8.40
CA TYR A 199 -11.13 -18.04 -7.90
C TYR A 199 -12.18 -16.97 -7.66
N VAL A 200 -11.92 -16.09 -6.70
CA VAL A 200 -12.85 -15.03 -6.31
C VAL A 200 -12.10 -13.83 -5.75
N ASP A 201 -12.53 -12.65 -6.16
CA ASP A 201 -12.20 -11.38 -5.53
C ASP A 201 -13.42 -10.88 -4.75
N ALA A 202 -13.21 -10.38 -3.54
CA ALA A 202 -14.26 -9.89 -2.66
C ALA A 202 -13.75 -8.76 -1.75
N ARG A 203 -14.67 -8.15 -1.01
CA ARG A 203 -14.40 -7.14 0.00
C ARG A 203 -14.99 -7.57 1.34
N LEU A 204 -14.17 -7.60 2.38
CA LEU A 204 -14.63 -7.89 3.73
C LEU A 204 -15.42 -6.70 4.30
N ALA A 205 -16.20 -6.95 5.35
CA ALA A 205 -17.05 -5.94 5.98
C ALA A 205 -16.27 -4.72 6.52
N ASP A 206 -15.00 -4.92 6.92
CA ASP A 206 -14.09 -3.87 7.38
C ASP A 206 -13.48 -3.05 6.23
N GLY A 207 -13.78 -3.41 4.97
CA GLY A 207 -13.28 -2.78 3.76
C GLY A 207 -12.02 -3.43 3.20
N SER A 208 -11.44 -4.44 3.86
CA SER A 208 -10.25 -5.15 3.42
C SER A 208 -10.48 -5.91 2.11
N ARG A 209 -9.45 -5.99 1.26
CA ARG A 209 -9.51 -6.74 0.00
C ARG A 209 -9.26 -8.21 0.28
N PHE A 210 -10.09 -9.08 -0.29
CA PHE A 210 -9.98 -10.54 -0.18
C PHE A 210 -9.86 -11.15 -1.57
N ASN A 211 -8.88 -12.02 -1.77
CA ASN A 211 -8.76 -12.87 -2.94
C ASN A 211 -8.58 -14.32 -2.47
N ALA A 212 -9.22 -15.27 -3.14
CA ALA A 212 -9.00 -16.69 -2.91
C ALA A 212 -8.94 -17.47 -4.22
N MET A 213 -8.17 -18.57 -4.19
CA MET A 213 -8.15 -19.62 -5.21
C MET A 213 -8.30 -20.98 -4.53
N VAL A 214 -9.16 -21.84 -5.07
CA VAL A 214 -9.47 -23.17 -4.52
C VAL A 214 -9.06 -24.29 -5.49
N PRO A 215 -8.95 -25.55 -5.03
CA PRO A 215 -8.76 -26.69 -5.90
C PRO A 215 -9.83 -26.77 -7.01
N PRO A 216 -9.51 -27.25 -8.22
CA PRO A 216 -8.24 -27.88 -8.62
C PRO A 216 -7.12 -26.91 -9.06
N VAL A 217 -7.38 -25.60 -9.12
CA VAL A 217 -6.37 -24.61 -9.57
C VAL A 217 -5.29 -24.40 -8.50
N ALA A 218 -5.70 -24.42 -7.24
CA ALA A 218 -4.80 -24.39 -6.10
C ALA A 218 -4.32 -25.81 -5.76
N VAL A 219 -3.23 -26.26 -6.40
CA VAL A 219 -2.76 -27.66 -6.39
C VAL A 219 -2.43 -28.18 -4.98
N ASP A 220 -1.79 -27.34 -4.16
CA ASP A 220 -1.30 -27.72 -2.82
C ASP A 220 -2.30 -27.39 -1.70
N GLY A 221 -3.51 -26.96 -2.05
CA GLY A 221 -4.54 -26.48 -1.11
C GLY A 221 -4.93 -25.02 -1.38
N SER A 222 -6.07 -24.60 -0.81
CA SER A 222 -6.63 -23.27 -1.09
C SER A 222 -5.67 -22.14 -0.70
N LEU A 223 -5.58 -21.14 -1.59
CA LEU A 223 -4.78 -19.94 -1.41
C LEU A 223 -5.69 -18.77 -1.05
N VAL A 224 -5.32 -17.98 -0.04
CA VAL A 224 -6.03 -16.76 0.33
C VAL A 224 -5.06 -15.61 0.48
N SER A 225 -5.41 -14.45 -0.05
CA SER A 225 -4.68 -13.19 0.15
C SER A 225 -5.65 -12.12 0.65
N ILE A 226 -5.38 -11.60 1.85
CA ILE A 226 -6.13 -10.48 2.43
C ILE A 226 -5.19 -9.29 2.56
N ARG A 227 -5.56 -8.17 1.93
CA ARG A 227 -4.91 -6.89 2.17
C ARG A 227 -5.80 -6.04 3.07
N LYS A 228 -5.31 -5.77 4.28
CA LYS A 228 -6.09 -5.04 5.28
C LYS A 228 -6.31 -3.60 4.87
N PHE A 229 -7.53 -3.10 5.09
CA PHE A 229 -7.85 -1.70 4.92
C PHE A 229 -7.26 -0.89 6.09
N LYS A 230 -6.33 0.01 5.81
CA LYS A 230 -5.76 0.89 6.84
C LYS A 230 -6.75 1.97 7.24
N LYS A 231 -7.06 2.03 8.52
CA LYS A 231 -7.90 3.10 9.11
C LYS A 231 -7.12 4.42 9.26
N GLU A 232 -5.80 4.34 9.49
CA GLU A 232 -4.97 5.52 9.72
C GLU A 232 -4.50 6.16 8.41
N LYS A 233 -4.78 7.46 8.29
CA LYS A 233 -4.35 8.31 7.18
C LYS A 233 -2.96 8.85 7.49
N LEU A 234 -1.97 8.54 6.65
CA LEU A 234 -0.68 9.23 6.72
C LEU A 234 -0.84 10.62 6.11
N ALA A 235 -0.63 11.65 6.94
CA ALA A 235 -0.55 13.03 6.50
C ALA A 235 0.80 13.31 5.84
N ILE A 236 0.89 14.42 5.10
CA ILE A 236 2.14 14.84 4.48
C ILE A 236 3.27 15.03 5.53
N ASP A 237 2.93 15.56 6.71
CA ASP A 237 3.86 15.76 7.81
C ASP A 237 4.39 14.42 8.36
N ASP A 238 3.60 13.34 8.30
CA ASP A 238 4.08 11.99 8.64
C ASP A 238 5.12 11.51 7.65
N LEU A 239 4.86 11.69 6.35
CA LEU A 239 5.78 11.26 5.30
C LEU A 239 7.11 12.01 5.35
N VAL A 240 7.10 13.31 5.64
CA VAL A 240 8.32 14.09 5.88
C VAL A 240 9.06 13.58 7.11
N ARG A 241 8.36 13.33 8.23
CA ARG A 241 8.96 12.78 9.46
C ARG A 241 9.57 11.40 9.26
N PHE A 242 8.96 10.55 8.44
CA PHE A 242 9.52 9.24 8.07
C PHE A 242 10.66 9.33 7.05
N GLY A 243 10.95 10.54 6.56
CA GLY A 243 12.00 10.80 5.58
C GLY A 243 11.61 10.35 4.16
N ALA A 244 10.34 10.20 3.83
CA ALA A 244 9.93 9.84 2.47
C ALA A 244 10.35 10.90 1.44
N PHE A 245 10.37 12.17 1.83
CA PHE A 245 10.86 13.35 1.09
C PHE A 245 11.12 14.50 2.09
N THR A 246 11.73 15.60 1.63
CA THR A 246 12.06 16.76 2.49
C THR A 246 10.94 17.80 2.54
N GLU A 247 11.05 18.77 3.45
CA GLU A 247 10.11 19.89 3.54
C GLU A 247 10.11 20.76 2.27
N GLU A 248 11.26 20.95 1.64
CA GLU A 248 11.39 21.71 0.38
C GLU A 248 10.67 21.02 -0.76
N MET A 249 10.80 19.69 -0.86
CA MET A 249 10.04 18.88 -1.82
C MET A 249 8.53 18.97 -1.52
N ALA A 250 8.13 18.92 -0.24
CA ALA A 250 6.73 19.06 0.16
C ALA A 250 6.15 20.44 -0.23
N ALA A 251 6.92 21.51 -0.05
CA ALA A 251 6.52 22.87 -0.44
C ALA A 251 6.33 23.02 -1.95
N TYR A 252 7.24 22.43 -2.73
CA TYR A 252 7.10 22.38 -4.18
C TYR A 252 5.85 21.59 -4.61
N LEU A 253 5.62 20.42 -4.01
CA LEU A 253 4.45 19.59 -4.31
C LEU A 253 3.14 20.26 -3.90
N GLN A 254 3.14 21.01 -2.80
CA GLN A 254 2.01 21.84 -2.40
C GLN A 254 1.69 22.87 -3.49
N ALA A 255 2.69 23.62 -3.96
CA ALA A 255 2.48 24.57 -5.05
C ALA A 255 1.96 23.89 -6.32
N ALA A 256 2.53 22.74 -6.70
CA ALA A 256 2.07 21.96 -7.86
C ALA A 256 0.59 21.56 -7.76
N VAL A 257 0.18 20.93 -6.65
CA VAL A 257 -1.20 20.45 -6.47
C VAL A 257 -2.18 21.61 -6.34
N SER A 258 -1.85 22.63 -5.53
CA SER A 258 -2.73 23.77 -5.29
C SER A 258 -2.89 24.68 -6.50
N THR A 259 -1.92 24.69 -7.43
CA THR A 259 -2.04 25.39 -8.72
C THR A 259 -2.63 24.54 -9.83
N ARG A 260 -3.22 23.38 -9.49
CA ARG A 260 -3.89 22.47 -10.42
C ARG A 260 -2.97 21.90 -11.51
N LEU A 261 -1.73 21.56 -11.18
CA LEU A 261 -0.92 20.72 -12.05
C LEU A 261 -1.44 19.27 -12.03
N ASN A 262 -1.51 18.64 -13.20
CA ASN A 262 -1.83 17.22 -13.32
C ASN A 262 -0.63 16.37 -12.89
N VAL A 263 -0.82 15.49 -11.90
CA VAL A 263 0.28 14.74 -11.27
C VAL A 263 0.10 13.23 -11.44
N ILE A 264 1.14 12.56 -11.91
CA ILE A 264 1.22 11.10 -11.93
C ILE A 264 2.18 10.64 -10.85
N VAL A 265 1.70 9.79 -9.94
CA VAL A 265 2.55 9.10 -8.97
C VAL A 265 2.96 7.74 -9.53
N SER A 266 4.24 7.60 -9.87
CA SER A 266 4.83 6.41 -10.48
C SER A 266 5.62 5.58 -9.46
N GLY A 267 5.65 4.26 -9.63
CA GLY A 267 6.41 3.37 -8.75
C GLY A 267 6.05 1.88 -8.83
N GLY A 268 6.98 1.04 -8.37
CA GLY A 268 6.76 -0.41 -8.27
C GLY A 268 5.68 -0.79 -7.24
N THR A 269 5.34 -2.08 -7.18
CA THR A 269 4.42 -2.62 -6.17
C THR A 269 4.97 -2.38 -4.75
N GLY A 270 4.12 -1.92 -3.82
CA GLY A 270 4.52 -1.67 -2.44
C GLY A 270 5.42 -0.45 -2.20
N SER A 271 5.66 0.38 -3.24
CA SER A 271 6.45 1.63 -3.15
C SER A 271 5.75 2.76 -2.39
N GLY A 272 4.44 2.65 -2.15
CA GLY A 272 3.65 3.69 -1.48
C GLY A 272 3.02 4.71 -2.42
N LYS A 273 2.72 4.35 -3.67
CA LYS A 273 2.05 5.25 -4.65
C LYS A 273 0.73 5.81 -4.13
N THR A 274 -0.21 4.93 -3.77
CA THR A 274 -1.53 5.33 -3.27
C THR A 274 -1.42 6.17 -2.01
N THR A 275 -0.48 5.82 -1.11
CA THR A 275 -0.17 6.62 0.09
C THR A 275 0.33 8.02 -0.27
N THR A 276 1.25 8.11 -1.24
CA THR A 276 1.78 9.40 -1.72
C THR A 276 0.68 10.23 -2.37
N LEU A 277 -0.14 9.62 -3.23
CA LEU A 277 -1.28 10.29 -3.86
C LEU A 277 -2.27 10.81 -2.81
N ASN A 278 -2.60 10.00 -1.81
CA ASN A 278 -3.53 10.37 -0.74
C ASN A 278 -2.95 11.46 0.20
N ALA A 279 -1.63 11.54 0.33
CA ALA A 279 -0.99 12.63 1.05
C ALA A 279 -0.99 13.92 0.21
N LEU A 280 -0.68 13.83 -1.09
CA LEU A 280 -0.73 14.96 -2.02
C LEU A 280 -2.13 15.54 -2.16
N SER A 281 -3.17 14.69 -2.14
CA SER A 281 -4.56 15.15 -2.22
C SER A 281 -4.95 16.05 -1.06
N SER A 282 -4.24 16.03 0.08
CA SER A 282 -4.49 16.97 1.19
C SER A 282 -4.21 18.43 0.85
N PHE A 283 -3.49 18.71 -0.24
CA PHE A 283 -3.23 20.07 -0.75
C PHE A 283 -4.33 20.61 -1.67
N ILE A 284 -5.36 19.81 -1.97
CA ILE A 284 -6.53 20.23 -2.74
C ILE A 284 -7.46 21.06 -1.82
N ASP A 285 -7.97 22.18 -2.33
CA ASP A 285 -8.85 23.06 -1.55
C ASP A 285 -10.22 22.41 -1.29
N ASN A 286 -10.84 22.75 -0.15
CA ASN A 286 -12.16 22.24 0.22
C ASN A 286 -13.30 22.75 -0.68
N SER A 287 -13.07 23.83 -1.45
CA SER A 287 -14.04 24.33 -2.42
C SER A 287 -14.14 23.47 -3.68
N GLU A 288 -13.18 22.58 -3.92
CA GLU A 288 -13.11 21.77 -5.14
C GLU A 288 -13.94 20.48 -5.02
N ARG A 289 -14.72 20.16 -6.05
CA ARG A 289 -15.42 18.87 -6.16
C ARG A 289 -14.48 17.83 -6.77
N ILE A 290 -14.21 16.77 -6.02
CA ILE A 290 -13.28 15.72 -6.41
C ILE A 290 -14.04 14.42 -6.65
N LEU A 291 -13.78 13.76 -7.78
CA LEU A 291 -14.30 12.42 -8.04
C LEU A 291 -13.15 11.41 -8.06
N THR A 292 -13.23 10.38 -7.22
CA THR A 292 -12.26 9.28 -7.21
C THR A 292 -12.81 8.07 -7.96
N ILE A 293 -11.96 7.40 -8.73
CA ILE A 293 -12.29 6.19 -9.48
C ILE A 293 -11.23 5.15 -9.18
N GLU A 294 -11.62 4.00 -8.63
CA GLU A 294 -10.67 2.97 -8.21
C GLU A 294 -11.23 1.58 -8.53
N ASP A 295 -10.39 0.57 -8.75
CA ASP A 295 -10.88 -0.82 -8.79
C ASP A 295 -11.37 -1.30 -7.43
N THR A 296 -10.75 -0.78 -6.38
CA THR A 296 -11.26 -0.92 -5.02
C THR A 296 -10.85 0.29 -4.23
N ALA A 297 -11.81 0.92 -3.58
CA ALA A 297 -11.66 2.23 -3.00
C ALA A 297 -10.69 2.22 -1.80
N GLU A 298 -9.45 2.65 -2.05
CA GLU A 298 -8.36 2.82 -1.08
C GLU A 298 -8.17 4.28 -0.70
N LEU A 299 -8.47 5.22 -1.60
CA LEU A 299 -8.27 6.65 -1.36
C LEU A 299 -9.23 7.18 -0.29
N GLN A 300 -8.68 7.97 0.63
CA GLN A 300 -9.38 8.54 1.78
C GLN A 300 -9.12 10.05 1.87
N LEU A 301 -9.59 10.77 0.86
CA LEU A 301 -9.48 12.23 0.78
C LEU A 301 -10.11 12.94 1.99
N GLN A 302 -9.55 14.10 2.34
CA GLN A 302 -9.94 14.89 3.50
C GLN A 302 -10.96 15.98 3.16
N GLN A 303 -11.16 16.25 1.87
CA GLN A 303 -12.04 17.30 1.40
C GLN A 303 -13.51 16.98 1.64
N VAL A 304 -14.32 18.03 1.78
CA VAL A 304 -15.77 17.91 1.99
C VAL A 304 -16.47 17.35 0.76
N HIS A 305 -16.11 17.83 -0.43
CA HIS A 305 -16.82 17.49 -1.66
C HIS A 305 -16.15 16.34 -2.43
N VAL A 306 -16.25 15.12 -1.91
CA VAL A 306 -15.67 13.92 -2.55
C VAL A 306 -16.77 12.94 -2.98
N GLY A 307 -16.83 12.63 -4.28
CA GLY A 307 -17.63 11.52 -4.81
C GLY A 307 -16.74 10.33 -5.14
N ARG A 308 -17.04 9.16 -4.58
CA ARG A 308 -16.22 7.94 -4.76
C ARG A 308 -16.92 6.97 -5.68
N MET A 309 -16.20 6.47 -6.67
CA MET A 309 -16.67 5.45 -7.62
C MET A 309 -15.71 4.27 -7.61
N GLU A 310 -16.27 3.07 -7.69
CA GLU A 310 -15.52 1.81 -7.73
C GLU A 310 -15.88 1.06 -9.00
N SER A 311 -14.89 0.51 -9.70
CA SER A 311 -15.16 -0.42 -10.80
C SER A 311 -15.74 -1.72 -10.25
N ARG A 312 -16.49 -2.44 -11.07
CA ARG A 312 -17.14 -3.69 -10.68
C ARG A 312 -16.88 -4.74 -11.76
N PRO A 313 -16.28 -5.90 -11.43
CA PRO A 313 -16.18 -7.00 -12.38
C PRO A 313 -17.58 -7.53 -12.73
N PRO A 314 -17.72 -8.30 -13.83
CA PRO A 314 -18.99 -8.96 -14.12
C PRO A 314 -19.40 -9.91 -13.00
N ASN A 315 -20.70 -10.17 -12.90
CA ASN A 315 -21.23 -11.22 -12.04
C ASN A 315 -20.87 -12.62 -12.59
N VAL A 316 -21.26 -13.69 -11.88
CA VAL A 316 -21.03 -15.08 -12.29
C VAL A 316 -21.62 -15.44 -13.67
N GLU A 317 -22.59 -14.67 -14.15
CA GLU A 317 -23.19 -14.83 -15.49
C GLU A 317 -22.48 -14.01 -16.58
N GLY A 318 -21.36 -13.36 -16.24
CA GLY A 318 -20.61 -12.51 -17.17
C GLY A 318 -21.23 -11.14 -17.45
N LYS A 319 -22.23 -10.71 -16.66
CA LYS A 319 -23.00 -9.47 -16.89
C LYS A 319 -22.75 -8.41 -15.83
N GLY A 320 -23.07 -7.16 -16.16
CA GLY A 320 -23.10 -6.05 -15.20
C GLY A 320 -21.72 -5.54 -14.78
N ALA A 321 -20.68 -5.81 -15.56
CA ALA A 321 -19.38 -5.17 -15.38
C ALA A 321 -19.51 -3.64 -15.52
N VAL A 322 -18.78 -2.91 -14.68
CA VAL A 322 -18.61 -1.46 -14.76
C VAL A 322 -17.12 -1.20 -14.71
N THR A 323 -16.52 -0.77 -15.82
CA THR A 323 -15.08 -0.56 -15.90
C THR A 323 -14.68 0.80 -15.31
N GLN A 324 -13.39 1.00 -15.01
CA GLN A 324 -12.90 2.35 -14.64
C GLN A 324 -13.18 3.37 -15.76
N ARG A 325 -13.11 2.94 -17.02
CA ARG A 325 -13.43 3.76 -18.19
C ARG A 325 -14.89 4.22 -18.19
N ASP A 326 -15.83 3.33 -17.83
CA ASP A 326 -17.24 3.69 -17.69
C ASP A 326 -17.46 4.72 -16.58
N CYS A 327 -16.84 4.50 -15.41
CA CYS A 327 -16.86 5.45 -14.30
C CYS A 327 -16.30 6.81 -14.70
N LEU A 328 -15.21 6.83 -15.46
CA LEU A 328 -14.53 8.05 -15.90
C LEU A 328 -15.36 8.86 -16.89
N ARG A 329 -15.97 8.19 -17.88
CA ARG A 329 -16.91 8.83 -18.81
C ARG A 329 -18.13 9.40 -18.11
N ASN A 330 -18.62 8.72 -17.09
CA ASN A 330 -19.73 9.22 -16.28
C ASN A 330 -19.30 10.42 -15.41
N ALA A 331 -18.10 10.36 -14.83
CA ALA A 331 -17.54 11.43 -14.00
C ALA A 331 -17.49 12.78 -14.73
N LEU A 332 -17.17 12.80 -16.03
CA LEU A 332 -17.15 14.02 -16.85
C LEU A 332 -18.50 14.75 -16.91
N ARG A 333 -19.62 14.06 -16.63
CA ARG A 333 -20.97 14.66 -16.59
C ARG A 333 -21.38 15.13 -15.19
N MET A 334 -20.57 14.86 -14.18
CA MET A 334 -20.87 15.14 -12.78
C MET A 334 -20.27 16.46 -12.28
N ARG A 335 -19.81 17.32 -13.21
CA ARG A 335 -19.15 18.62 -12.94
C ARG A 335 -18.02 18.51 -11.88
N PRO A 336 -17.03 17.62 -12.05
CA PRO A 336 -15.86 17.60 -11.17
C PRO A 336 -14.97 18.82 -11.43
N ASP A 337 -14.30 19.32 -10.40
CA ASP A 337 -13.11 20.15 -10.55
C ASP A 337 -11.89 19.28 -10.87
N ARG A 338 -11.80 18.11 -10.21
CA ARG A 338 -10.69 17.15 -10.36
C ARG A 338 -11.21 15.73 -10.45
N ILE A 339 -10.53 14.93 -11.27
CA ILE A 339 -10.75 13.49 -11.32
C ILE A 339 -9.47 12.80 -10.85
N ILE A 340 -9.59 11.91 -9.88
CA ILE A 340 -8.49 11.12 -9.36
C ILE A 340 -8.74 9.67 -9.69
N VAL A 341 -7.89 9.10 -10.53
CA VAL A 341 -7.91 7.67 -10.84
C VAL A 341 -6.93 6.99 -9.88
N GLY A 342 -7.38 6.06 -9.06
CA GLY A 342 -6.52 5.42 -8.05
C GLY A 342 -5.31 4.75 -8.67
N GLU A 343 -5.51 4.07 -9.80
CA GLU A 343 -4.44 3.47 -10.57
C GLU A 343 -4.87 3.25 -12.03
N THR A 344 -4.08 3.79 -12.97
CA THR A 344 -4.30 3.59 -14.40
C THR A 344 -3.52 2.37 -14.90
N ARG A 345 -4.22 1.43 -15.53
CA ARG A 345 -3.73 0.14 -16.01
C ARG A 345 -4.12 -0.18 -17.44
N GLY A 346 -5.09 0.51 -18.02
CA GLY A 346 -5.67 0.11 -19.30
C GLY A 346 -6.32 1.24 -20.09
N GLU A 347 -7.43 0.91 -20.73
CA GLU A 347 -8.11 1.75 -21.71
C GLU A 347 -8.65 3.08 -21.16
N GLU A 348 -8.84 3.19 -19.85
CA GLU A 348 -9.25 4.42 -19.18
C GLU A 348 -8.22 5.54 -19.33
N VAL A 349 -6.97 5.22 -19.68
CA VAL A 349 -5.90 6.20 -19.89
C VAL A 349 -6.29 7.28 -20.91
N ILE A 350 -7.04 6.93 -21.95
CA ILE A 350 -7.40 7.87 -23.02
C ILE A 350 -8.38 8.90 -22.51
N ASP A 351 -9.47 8.45 -21.89
CA ASP A 351 -10.48 9.32 -21.29
C ASP A 351 -9.85 10.14 -20.14
N MET A 352 -8.84 9.62 -19.44
CA MET A 352 -8.12 10.33 -18.37
C MET A 352 -7.25 11.45 -18.93
N LEU A 353 -6.43 11.16 -19.94
CA LEU A 353 -5.61 12.16 -20.63
C LEU A 353 -6.49 13.22 -21.30
N GLN A 354 -7.68 12.86 -21.79
CA GLN A 354 -8.66 13.83 -22.30
C GLN A 354 -9.21 14.71 -21.18
N ALA A 355 -9.60 14.13 -20.03
CA ALA A 355 -10.08 14.91 -18.89
C ALA A 355 -9.04 15.94 -18.42
N MET A 356 -7.78 15.50 -18.30
CA MET A 356 -6.62 16.33 -17.93
C MET A 356 -6.37 17.49 -18.91
N ASN A 357 -6.73 17.32 -20.18
CA ASN A 357 -6.61 18.36 -21.20
C ASN A 357 -7.88 19.25 -21.31
N THR A 358 -9.03 18.80 -20.80
CA THR A 358 -10.34 19.42 -21.06
C THR A 358 -11.02 19.90 -19.78
N GLY A 359 -10.37 20.81 -19.06
CA GLY A 359 -10.99 21.58 -17.97
C GLY A 359 -11.13 20.85 -16.64
N HIS A 360 -10.49 19.69 -16.49
CA HIS A 360 -10.38 18.96 -15.22
C HIS A 360 -8.93 18.96 -14.72
N ASP A 361 -8.31 20.14 -14.74
CA ASP A 361 -6.94 20.36 -14.31
C ASP A 361 -6.73 19.97 -12.84
N GLY A 362 -5.50 19.60 -12.48
CA GLY A 362 -5.19 19.15 -11.13
C GLY A 362 -5.62 17.72 -10.84
N SER A 363 -5.97 16.97 -11.89
CA SER A 363 -6.26 15.54 -11.84
C SER A 363 -5.01 14.75 -11.50
N MET A 364 -5.19 13.59 -10.86
CA MET A 364 -4.08 12.75 -10.42
C MET A 364 -4.33 11.28 -10.70
N THR A 365 -3.25 10.53 -10.92
CA THR A 365 -3.32 9.07 -10.99
C THR A 365 -2.07 8.40 -10.44
N THR A 366 -2.13 7.09 -10.19
CA THR A 366 -0.94 6.27 -10.01
C THR A 366 -0.67 5.37 -11.20
N ILE A 367 0.60 5.06 -11.45
CA ILE A 367 1.03 4.14 -12.51
C ILE A 367 2.17 3.24 -12.03
N HIS A 368 2.20 1.99 -12.50
CA HIS A 368 3.36 1.12 -12.29
C HIS A 368 4.45 1.39 -13.33
N ALA A 369 5.52 2.02 -12.88
CA ALA A 369 6.73 2.18 -13.68
C ALA A 369 7.98 2.28 -12.79
N ASN A 370 9.13 1.95 -13.38
CA ASN A 370 10.41 1.93 -12.68
C ASN A 370 11.14 3.28 -12.71
N SER A 371 10.69 4.20 -13.56
CA SER A 371 11.21 5.57 -13.68
C SER A 371 10.14 6.49 -14.28
N ALA A 372 10.35 7.81 -14.21
CA ALA A 372 9.46 8.77 -14.85
C ALA A 372 9.34 8.56 -16.36
N ARG A 373 10.47 8.25 -17.04
CA ARG A 373 10.49 7.96 -18.48
C ARG A 373 9.77 6.67 -18.83
N ASP A 374 9.93 5.63 -18.01
CA ASP A 374 9.15 4.37 -18.14
C ASP A 374 7.65 4.64 -17.94
N GLY A 375 7.28 5.54 -17.03
CA GLY A 375 5.89 5.99 -16.85
C GLY A 375 5.27 6.55 -18.13
N ILE A 376 6.01 7.37 -18.87
CA ILE A 376 5.59 7.87 -20.19
C ILE A 376 5.41 6.72 -21.18
N SER A 377 6.39 5.82 -21.30
CA SER A 377 6.28 4.65 -22.18
C SER A 377 5.10 3.74 -21.83
N ARG A 378 4.75 3.63 -20.55
CA ARG A 378 3.57 2.89 -20.09
C ARG A 378 2.27 3.56 -20.54
N LEU A 379 2.18 4.89 -20.46
CA LEU A 379 1.03 5.62 -21.01
C LEU A 379 0.89 5.39 -22.52
N GLU A 380 1.99 5.49 -23.28
CA GLU A 380 2.00 5.19 -24.73
C GLU A 380 1.46 3.79 -25.03
N ASN A 381 1.93 2.79 -24.29
CA ASN A 381 1.50 1.40 -24.46
C ASN A 381 0.02 1.19 -24.10
N MET A 382 -0.47 1.81 -23.02
CA MET A 382 -1.89 1.69 -22.63
C MET A 382 -2.82 2.32 -23.67
N VAL A 383 -2.41 3.44 -24.28
CA VAL A 383 -3.17 4.06 -25.39
C VAL A 383 -3.19 3.12 -26.60
N ALA A 384 -2.06 2.49 -26.94
CA ALA A 384 -2.00 1.51 -28.03
C ALA A 384 -2.88 0.27 -27.77
N MET A 385 -2.93 -0.21 -26.52
CA MET A 385 -3.76 -1.35 -26.12
C MET A 385 -5.27 -1.06 -26.14
N ALA A 386 -5.67 0.21 -26.04
CA ALA A 386 -7.08 0.61 -26.06
C ALA A 386 -7.74 0.47 -27.46
N GLY A 387 -6.98 0.01 -28.47
CA GLY A 387 -7.49 -0.27 -29.82
C GLY A 387 -7.76 0.98 -30.67
N ILE A 388 -7.31 2.16 -30.23
CA ILE A 388 -7.40 3.39 -31.02
C ILE A 388 -6.14 3.52 -31.87
N GLU A 389 -6.31 3.48 -33.19
CA GLU A 389 -5.23 3.76 -34.13
C GLU A 389 -4.93 5.27 -34.14
N MET A 390 -3.97 5.66 -33.29
CA MET A 390 -3.46 7.02 -33.22
C MET A 390 -1.97 7.02 -33.56
N PRO A 391 -1.48 7.93 -34.43
CA PRO A 391 -0.05 8.08 -34.65
C PRO A 391 0.68 8.35 -33.34
N ILE A 392 1.81 7.68 -33.10
CA ILE A 392 2.56 7.80 -31.84
C ILE A 392 2.89 9.25 -31.45
N LYS A 393 3.13 10.10 -32.45
CA LYS A 393 3.35 11.54 -32.24
C LYS A 393 2.15 12.24 -31.62
N ALA A 394 0.93 11.90 -32.05
CA ALA A 394 -0.29 12.46 -31.51
C ALA A 394 -0.53 11.96 -30.07
N VAL A 395 -0.24 10.68 -29.79
CA VAL A 395 -0.27 10.12 -28.42
C VAL A 395 0.68 10.88 -27.51
N ARG A 396 1.92 11.07 -27.94
CA ARG A 396 2.93 11.83 -27.18
C ARG A 396 2.52 13.28 -26.97
N SER A 397 1.94 13.92 -27.98
CA SER A 397 1.42 15.28 -27.87
C SER A 397 0.31 15.37 -26.82
N GLN A 398 -0.60 14.40 -26.81
CA GLN A 398 -1.67 14.33 -25.83
C GLN A 398 -1.14 14.12 -24.40
N ILE A 399 -0.13 13.25 -24.22
CA ILE A 399 0.53 13.01 -22.93
C ILE A 399 1.26 14.29 -22.46
N ALA A 400 2.05 14.92 -23.34
CA ALA A 400 2.83 16.10 -23.01
C ALA A 400 1.97 17.31 -22.65
N ALA A 401 0.79 17.44 -23.27
CA ALA A 401 -0.18 18.48 -22.93
C ALA A 401 -0.92 18.18 -21.62
N ALA A 402 -1.23 16.90 -21.36
CA ALA A 402 -2.02 16.50 -20.20
C ALA A 402 -1.21 16.47 -18.90
N VAL A 403 -0.02 15.88 -18.92
CA VAL A 403 0.74 15.55 -17.71
C VAL A 403 1.72 16.67 -17.41
N ASN A 404 1.69 17.21 -16.19
CA ASN A 404 2.63 18.27 -15.80
C ASN A 404 3.78 17.73 -14.96
N LEU A 405 3.50 16.76 -14.07
CA LEU A 405 4.44 16.28 -13.09
C LEU A 405 4.38 14.76 -12.94
N ILE A 406 5.55 14.13 -12.85
CA ILE A 406 5.71 12.73 -12.45
C ILE A 406 6.50 12.66 -11.15
N VAL A 407 5.88 12.06 -10.14
CA VAL A 407 6.46 11.80 -8.82
C VAL A 407 6.82 10.33 -8.73
N GLN A 408 8.10 9.99 -8.63
CA GLN A 408 8.57 8.61 -8.57
C GLN A 408 8.76 8.16 -7.12
N ALA A 409 7.92 7.24 -6.66
CA ALA A 409 8.08 6.53 -5.39
C ALA A 409 8.82 5.20 -5.59
N SER A 410 9.67 4.83 -4.63
CA SER A 410 10.37 3.55 -4.63
C SER A 410 10.44 2.95 -3.24
N ARG A 411 10.35 1.62 -3.16
CA ARG A 411 10.68 0.84 -1.97
C ARG A 411 12.12 0.38 -2.10
N LEU A 412 12.98 0.83 -1.21
CA LEU A 412 14.41 0.50 -1.22
C LEU A 412 14.67 -0.85 -0.54
N GLN A 413 15.91 -1.35 -0.67
CA GLN A 413 16.30 -2.68 -0.15
C GLN A 413 16.14 -2.82 1.37
N ASP A 414 16.26 -1.71 2.11
CA ASP A 414 16.07 -1.67 3.56
C ASP A 414 14.59 -1.63 3.99
N GLY A 415 13.67 -1.68 3.01
CA GLY A 415 12.22 -1.60 3.22
C GLY A 415 11.68 -0.17 3.31
N SER A 416 12.54 0.85 3.38
CA SER A 416 12.11 2.24 3.40
C SER A 416 11.44 2.64 2.09
N ARG A 417 10.44 3.51 2.17
CA ARG A 417 9.75 4.08 1.00
C ARG A 417 10.20 5.53 0.84
N ARG A 418 10.73 5.87 -0.34
CA ARG A 418 11.31 7.19 -0.64
C ARG A 418 10.76 7.70 -1.97
N MET A 419 10.56 9.01 -2.07
CA MET A 419 10.28 9.71 -3.31
C MET A 419 11.61 9.96 -4.03
N VAL A 420 11.98 9.07 -4.95
CA VAL A 420 13.32 9.06 -5.55
C VAL A 420 13.51 10.09 -6.66
N SER A 421 12.42 10.61 -7.24
CA SER A 421 12.48 11.63 -8.28
C SER A 421 11.19 12.45 -8.33
N ILE A 422 11.31 13.74 -8.63
CA ILE A 422 10.22 14.63 -9.04
C ILE A 422 10.62 15.21 -10.40
N THR A 423 9.87 14.86 -11.44
CA THR A 423 10.17 15.24 -12.83
C THR A 423 9.02 16.00 -13.45
N GLU A 424 9.30 17.16 -14.00
CA GLU A 424 8.34 17.97 -14.77
C GLU A 424 8.34 17.53 -16.24
N ILE A 425 7.17 17.57 -16.86
CA ILE A 425 7.01 17.52 -18.31
C ILE A 425 6.97 18.96 -18.82
N THR A 426 7.79 19.28 -19.81
CA THR A 426 7.96 20.66 -20.32
C THR A 426 7.46 20.84 -21.75
N GLY A 427 6.93 19.79 -22.37
CA GLY A 427 6.39 19.79 -23.73
C GLY A 427 7.03 18.70 -24.60
N MET A 428 7.23 19.01 -25.87
CA MET A 428 7.85 18.11 -26.84
C MET A 428 8.89 18.81 -27.70
N GLU A 429 9.97 18.09 -27.99
CA GLU A 429 10.97 18.44 -28.99
C GLU A 429 10.94 17.39 -30.11
N GLY A 430 10.38 17.77 -31.26
CA GLY A 430 10.13 16.84 -32.36
C GLY A 430 9.13 15.75 -31.97
N ASP A 431 9.62 14.52 -31.80
CA ASP A 431 8.81 13.35 -31.42
C ASP A 431 9.14 12.84 -30.02
N VAL A 432 9.93 13.58 -29.24
CA VAL A 432 10.35 13.21 -27.88
C VAL A 432 9.68 14.14 -26.88
N ILE A 433 9.11 13.57 -25.81
CA ILE A 433 8.59 14.33 -24.68
C ILE A 433 9.76 14.87 -23.87
N SER A 434 9.83 16.20 -23.74
CA SER A 434 10.85 16.90 -22.96
C SER A 434 10.49 16.86 -21.47
N MET A 435 11.48 16.53 -20.65
CA MET A 435 11.32 16.31 -19.21
C MET A 435 12.50 16.94 -18.48
N GLN A 436 12.25 17.52 -17.31
CA GLN A 436 13.31 18.01 -16.42
C GLN A 436 13.11 17.50 -15.00
N GLU A 437 14.13 16.84 -14.46
CA GLU A 437 14.13 16.38 -13.07
C GLU A 437 14.47 17.57 -12.16
N ILE A 438 13.63 17.84 -11.17
CA ILE A 438 13.81 18.94 -10.21
C ILE A 438 14.47 18.43 -8.93
N PHE A 439 14.02 17.27 -8.44
CA PHE A 439 14.54 16.64 -7.24
C PHE A 439 14.85 15.19 -7.50
N ARG A 440 15.90 14.68 -6.83
CA ARG A 440 16.26 13.27 -6.85
C ARG A 440 16.78 12.79 -5.52
N PHE A 441 16.72 11.48 -5.30
CA PHE A 441 17.37 10.81 -4.18
C PHE A 441 18.70 10.20 -4.62
N GLU A 442 19.79 10.63 -3.99
CA GLU A 442 21.13 10.09 -4.19
C GLU A 442 21.44 9.04 -3.14
N ARG A 443 21.75 7.82 -3.57
CA ARG A 443 22.25 6.78 -2.70
C ARG A 443 23.76 6.96 -2.51
N LEU A 444 24.17 7.19 -1.27
CA LEU A 444 25.57 7.42 -0.90
C LEU A 444 26.25 6.14 -0.39
N GLY A 445 25.48 5.17 0.10
CA GLY A 445 26.01 3.92 0.59
C GLY A 445 24.99 3.07 1.35
N MET A 446 25.49 2.22 2.22
CA MET A 446 24.71 1.36 3.10
C MET A 446 25.47 1.16 4.42
N GLU A 447 24.76 1.28 5.53
CA GLU A 447 25.31 0.98 6.86
C GLU A 447 25.49 -0.55 7.02
N PRO A 448 26.35 -1.00 7.96
CA PRO A 448 26.47 -2.42 8.30
C PRO A 448 25.14 -3.08 8.74
N SER A 449 24.20 -2.29 9.23
CA SER A 449 22.84 -2.70 9.61
C SER A 449 21.94 -3.07 8.40
N GLY A 450 22.40 -2.79 7.17
CA GLY A 450 21.62 -2.91 5.94
C GLY A 450 20.79 -1.66 5.61
N LYS A 451 20.78 -0.63 6.47
CA LYS A 451 20.08 0.63 6.24
C LYS A 451 20.76 1.45 5.13
N ILE A 452 19.96 2.05 4.24
CA ILE A 452 20.51 2.83 3.13
C ILE A 452 20.86 4.24 3.60
N ILE A 453 22.08 4.65 3.27
CA ILE A 453 22.54 6.03 3.43
C ILE A 453 22.30 6.74 2.11
N GLY A 454 21.50 7.80 2.15
CA GLY A 454 21.25 8.64 0.99
C GLY A 454 20.73 10.01 1.37
N ARG A 455 20.67 10.91 0.39
CA ARG A 455 20.21 12.28 0.56
C ARG A 455 19.27 12.67 -0.57
N PHE A 456 18.32 13.54 -0.29
CA PHE A 456 17.58 14.22 -1.34
C PHE A 456 18.37 15.44 -1.79
N THR A 457 18.35 15.73 -3.07
CA THR A 457 19.03 16.90 -3.64
C THR A 457 18.21 17.46 -4.80
N ALA A 458 18.22 18.77 -4.95
CA ALA A 458 17.73 19.42 -6.16
C ALA A 458 18.77 19.31 -7.29
N THR A 459 18.34 19.43 -8.54
CA THR A 459 19.20 19.33 -9.72
C THR A 459 19.83 20.66 -10.13
N GLY A 460 19.49 21.77 -9.48
CA GLY A 460 19.87 23.12 -9.91
C GLY A 460 18.92 23.76 -10.93
N ILE A 461 17.94 23.01 -11.44
CA ILE A 461 16.98 23.47 -12.44
C ILE A 461 15.80 24.14 -11.74
N ARG A 462 15.45 25.36 -12.19
CA ARG A 462 14.23 26.04 -11.73
C ARG A 462 13.00 25.44 -12.41
N SER A 463 11.91 25.39 -11.65
CA SER A 463 10.63 24.88 -12.14
C SER A 463 10.17 25.60 -13.41
N HIS A 464 9.75 24.82 -14.40
CA HIS A 464 9.06 25.31 -15.60
C HIS A 464 7.74 26.01 -15.23
N TYR A 465 7.12 25.60 -14.12
CA TYR A 465 5.85 26.11 -13.63
C TYR A 465 5.98 27.27 -12.62
N ALA A 466 7.20 27.81 -12.41
CA ALA A 466 7.46 28.85 -11.41
C ALA A 466 6.58 30.10 -11.58
N GLU A 467 6.31 30.51 -12.83
CA GLU A 467 5.44 31.67 -13.09
C GLU A 467 3.99 31.38 -12.69
N ARG A 468 3.47 30.18 -13.02
CA ARG A 468 2.14 29.74 -12.61
C ARG A 468 2.01 29.71 -11.08
N PHE A 469 3.03 29.19 -10.40
CA PHE A 469 3.07 29.20 -8.93
C PHE A 469 2.95 30.63 -8.38
N ARG A 470 3.74 31.58 -8.91
CA ARG A 470 3.70 32.98 -8.46
C ARG A 470 2.34 33.64 -8.71
N GLN A 471 1.74 33.41 -9.88
CA GLN A 471 0.42 33.96 -10.22
C GLN A 471 -0.69 33.48 -9.28
N TRP A 472 -0.53 32.29 -8.71
CA TRP A 472 -1.46 31.70 -7.75
C TRP A 472 -1.05 31.95 -6.29
N GLY A 473 -0.06 32.81 -6.05
CA GLY A 473 0.38 33.20 -4.71
C GLY A 473 1.36 32.24 -4.03
N TYR A 474 1.94 31.30 -4.77
CA TYR A 474 2.99 30.40 -4.30
C TYR A 474 4.36 30.91 -4.78
N ASP A 475 5.05 31.67 -3.93
CA ASP A 475 6.40 32.18 -4.23
C ASP A 475 7.44 31.28 -3.55
N LEU A 476 7.96 30.31 -4.32
CA LEU A 476 8.94 29.35 -3.83
C LEU A 476 10.35 29.96 -3.86
N PRO A 477 11.11 29.91 -2.74
CA PRO A 477 12.43 30.52 -2.68
C PRO A 477 13.41 29.76 -3.56
N ALA A 478 14.34 30.48 -4.22
CA ALA A 478 15.31 29.88 -5.13
C ALA A 478 16.18 28.78 -4.48
N SER A 479 16.39 28.87 -3.16
CA SER A 479 17.15 27.91 -2.37
C SER A 479 16.60 26.50 -2.41
N ILE A 480 15.31 26.29 -2.70
CA ILE A 480 14.77 24.91 -2.83
C ILE A 480 15.34 24.17 -4.04
N TYR A 481 15.85 24.92 -5.04
CA TYR A 481 16.41 24.34 -6.26
C TYR A 481 17.94 24.19 -6.17
N GLU A 482 18.56 24.62 -5.08
CA GLU A 482 20.00 24.49 -4.89
C GLU A 482 20.39 23.04 -4.57
N PRO A 483 21.36 22.45 -5.28
CA PRO A 483 21.84 21.12 -4.96
C PRO A 483 22.37 21.03 -3.53
N ALA A 484 22.05 19.92 -2.85
CA ALA A 484 22.61 19.62 -1.55
C ALA A 484 24.14 19.47 -1.65
N VAL A 485 24.86 20.22 -0.81
CA VAL A 485 26.32 20.18 -0.71
C VAL A 485 26.77 18.88 -0.08
#